data_AF-A0A953M891-F1
#
_entry.id   AF-A0A953M891-F1
#
_cell.length_a   1.000
_cell.length_b   1.000
_cell.length_c   1.000
_cell.angle_alpha   90.00
_cell.angle_beta   90.00
_cell.angle_gamma   90.00
#
_symmetry.space_group_name_H-M   'P 1'
#
loop_
_entity.id
_entity.type
_entity.pdbx_description
1 polymer ?
#
loop_
_entity_poly.entity_id
_entity_poly.type
_entity_poly.pdbx_seq_one_letter_code
_entity_poly.pdbx_strand_id
1 'polypeptide(L)'
;DVWGVRERAADFLKLKQDGRVGLYLVAWAMFTESPWLGKGVFTFGEYHRPSWYSFRVNFPDDYLPENVLIPWAHNLPLELLSERGVAGLGSFVWMVGSAIASVRRRLLEPRTAAALTSLAGFLGASLLDLTLMKDWVALLLFLLLALLWRLGAIGASPEDGPAE
;
A
#
# COMPACT_ATOMS: atom_id res chain seq x y z
N ASP A 1 18.08 -14.39 -22.89
CA ASP A 1 18.16 -13.68 -24.17
C ASP A 1 18.47 -12.20 -23.89
N VAL A 2 19.61 -11.71 -24.37
CA VAL A 2 20.12 -10.35 -24.10
C VAL A 2 19.20 -9.29 -24.73
N TRP A 3 18.41 -9.67 -25.74
CA TRP A 3 17.47 -8.80 -26.42
C TRP A 3 16.28 -8.40 -25.53
N GLY A 4 15.68 -9.37 -24.84
CA GLY A 4 14.55 -9.10 -23.93
C GLY A 4 14.91 -8.31 -22.66
N VAL A 5 16.19 -8.24 -22.26
CA VAL A 5 16.63 -7.40 -21.13
C VAL A 5 16.73 -5.93 -21.56
N ARG A 6 17.19 -5.67 -22.79
CA ARG A 6 17.28 -4.30 -23.35
C ARG A 6 15.90 -3.70 -23.63
N GLU A 7 14.96 -4.48 -24.16
CA GLU A 7 13.58 -4.02 -24.35
C GLU A 7 12.90 -3.70 -23.02
N ARG A 8 13.04 -4.56 -22.00
CA ARG A 8 12.53 -4.26 -20.65
C ARG A 8 13.19 -3.03 -20.03
N ALA A 9 14.49 -2.82 -20.24
CA ALA A 9 15.18 -1.61 -19.77
C ALA A 9 14.70 -0.35 -20.52
N ALA A 10 14.38 -0.47 -21.82
CA ALA A 10 13.78 0.61 -22.60
C ALA A 10 12.34 0.90 -22.16
N ASP A 11 11.57 -0.12 -21.76
CA ASP A 11 10.24 0.06 -21.17
C ASP A 11 10.29 0.68 -19.76
N PHE A 12 11.33 0.38 -18.97
CA PHE A 12 11.62 1.13 -17.74
C PHE A 12 11.88 2.61 -18.02
N LEU A 13 12.55 2.95 -19.13
CA LEU A 13 12.74 4.35 -19.55
C LEU A 13 11.45 5.02 -20.06
N LYS A 14 10.42 4.22 -20.40
CA LYS A 14 9.05 4.70 -20.66
C LYS A 14 8.23 4.88 -19.39
N LEU A 15 8.85 4.97 -18.21
CA LEU A 15 8.21 5.42 -16.96
C LEU A 15 7.37 6.69 -17.14
N LYS A 16 7.75 7.58 -18.08
CA LYS A 16 6.98 8.77 -18.45
C LYS A 16 5.65 8.49 -19.15
N GLN A 17 5.46 7.30 -19.70
CA GLN A 17 4.25 6.84 -20.38
C GLN A 17 3.45 5.85 -19.51
N ASP A 18 3.95 5.50 -18.33
CA ASP A 18 3.19 4.74 -17.34
C ASP A 18 2.20 5.69 -16.67
N GLY A 19 0.92 5.56 -16.99
CA GLY A 19 -0.12 6.46 -16.47
C GLY A 19 -0.28 6.40 -14.94
N ARG A 20 0.36 5.43 -14.27
CA ARG A 20 0.52 5.39 -12.81
C ARG A 20 1.26 6.59 -12.26
N VAL A 21 2.21 7.16 -13.00
CA VAL A 21 2.94 8.36 -12.54
C VAL A 21 1.97 9.51 -12.31
N GLY A 22 1.01 9.73 -13.22
CA GLY A 22 0.01 10.78 -13.02
C GLY A 22 -0.92 10.48 -11.85
N LEU A 23 -1.30 9.23 -11.64
CA LEU A 23 -2.08 8.81 -10.48
C LEU A 23 -1.35 9.13 -9.17
N TYR A 24 -0.05 8.85 -9.12
CA TYR A 24 0.79 9.14 -7.95
C TYR A 24 0.93 10.63 -7.71
N LEU A 25 1.11 11.43 -8.76
CA LEU A 25 1.19 12.88 -8.65
C LEU A 25 -0.13 13.50 -8.16
N VAL A 26 -1.28 12.99 -8.64
CA VAL A 26 -2.61 13.41 -8.16
C VAL A 26 -2.78 13.04 -6.68
N ALA A 27 -2.46 11.80 -6.30
CA ALA A 27 -2.55 11.36 -4.91
C ALA A 27 -1.64 12.21 -3.99
N TRP A 28 -0.43 12.51 -4.46
CA TRP A 28 0.50 13.37 -3.74
C TRP A 28 -0.04 14.78 -3.57
N ALA A 29 -0.61 15.38 -4.63
CA ALA A 29 -1.24 16.69 -4.56
C ALA A 29 -2.41 16.69 -3.54
N MET A 30 -3.29 15.68 -3.58
CA MET A 30 -4.36 15.50 -2.60
C MET A 30 -3.83 15.46 -1.15
N PHE A 31 -2.76 14.70 -0.92
CA PHE A 31 -2.11 14.62 0.40
C PHE A 31 -1.56 15.98 0.84
N THR A 32 -0.83 16.69 -0.03
CA THR A 32 -0.25 18.00 0.34
C THR A 32 -1.30 19.05 0.68
N GLU A 33 -2.51 18.94 0.12
CA GLU A 33 -3.62 19.85 0.43
C GLU A 33 -4.35 19.51 1.75
N SER A 34 -4.33 18.26 2.20
CA SER A 34 -4.99 17.81 3.44
C SER A 34 -4.16 16.73 4.14
N PRO A 35 -3.00 17.08 4.71
CA PRO A 35 -2.01 16.09 5.13
C PRO A 35 -2.46 15.23 6.31
N TRP A 36 -3.26 15.78 7.23
CA TRP A 36 -3.59 15.09 8.48
C TRP A 36 -4.73 14.09 8.33
N LEU A 37 -5.80 14.48 7.64
CA LEU A 37 -7.04 13.70 7.53
C LEU A 37 -7.35 13.24 6.10
N GLY A 38 -6.60 13.71 5.10
CA GLY A 38 -6.85 13.40 3.70
C GLY A 38 -8.09 14.08 3.14
N LYS A 39 -8.49 13.67 1.94
CA LYS A 39 -9.64 14.24 1.19
C LYS A 39 -10.95 13.48 1.40
N GLY A 40 -10.94 12.36 2.11
CA GLY A 40 -12.09 11.49 2.33
C GLY A 40 -11.93 10.14 1.64
N VAL A 41 -12.60 9.13 2.19
CA VAL A 41 -12.58 7.74 1.71
C VAL A 41 -13.29 7.63 0.35
N PHE A 42 -12.67 6.93 -0.60
CA PHE A 42 -13.20 6.71 -1.95
C PHE A 42 -13.41 7.98 -2.77
N THR A 43 -12.62 9.02 -2.49
CA THR A 43 -12.69 10.30 -3.21
C THR A 43 -11.65 10.41 -4.32
N PHE A 44 -10.64 9.53 -4.38
CA PHE A 44 -9.55 9.64 -5.35
C PHE A 44 -10.03 9.83 -6.80
N GLY A 45 -11.04 9.06 -7.24
CA GLY A 45 -11.60 9.17 -8.59
C GLY A 45 -12.22 10.54 -8.91
N GLU A 46 -12.68 11.31 -7.92
CA GLU A 46 -13.19 12.67 -8.12
C GLU A 46 -12.05 13.66 -8.42
N TYR A 47 -10.91 13.47 -7.75
CA TYR A 47 -9.71 14.29 -7.86
C TYR A 47 -8.85 13.91 -9.07
N HIS A 48 -8.94 12.66 -9.54
CA HIS A 48 -8.30 12.23 -10.79
C HIS A 48 -9.03 12.71 -12.06
N ARG A 49 -10.10 13.50 -11.96
CA ARG A 49 -10.76 14.05 -13.16
C ARG A 49 -9.85 15.08 -13.86
N PRO A 50 -9.83 15.12 -15.20
CA PRO A 50 -9.02 16.08 -15.96
C PRO A 50 -9.22 17.53 -15.55
N SER A 51 -10.45 17.90 -15.18
CA SER A 51 -10.79 19.25 -14.72
C SER A 51 -10.08 19.66 -13.42
N TRP A 52 -9.71 18.69 -12.57
CA TRP A 52 -9.08 18.96 -11.28
C TRP A 52 -7.55 18.99 -11.41
N TYR A 53 -6.95 17.94 -11.96
CA TYR A 53 -5.49 17.82 -11.94
C TYR A 53 -4.78 18.77 -12.91
N SER A 54 -5.43 19.18 -14.02
CA SER A 54 -4.77 20.01 -15.05
C SER A 54 -4.32 21.39 -14.54
N PHE A 55 -4.88 21.86 -13.42
CA PHE A 55 -4.52 23.15 -12.81
C PHE A 55 -3.71 23.02 -11.53
N ARG A 56 -3.57 21.80 -10.97
CA ARG A 56 -3.01 21.57 -9.63
C ARG A 56 -1.81 20.65 -9.62
N VAL A 57 -1.60 19.91 -10.69
CA VAL A 57 -0.49 18.97 -10.83
C VAL A 57 0.39 19.42 -11.98
N ASN A 58 1.67 19.66 -11.68
CA ASN A 58 2.67 19.91 -12.70
C ASN A 58 3.14 18.57 -13.27
N PHE A 59 2.59 18.19 -14.42
CA PHE A 59 3.07 17.03 -15.16
C PHE A 59 4.33 17.39 -15.96
N PRO A 60 5.21 16.42 -16.25
CA PRO A 60 6.27 16.59 -17.23
C PRO A 60 5.70 17.03 -18.60
N ASP A 61 6.44 17.87 -19.35
CA ASP A 61 5.98 18.48 -20.62
C ASP A 61 5.51 17.46 -21.68
N ASP A 62 6.00 16.22 -21.62
CA ASP A 62 5.68 15.12 -22.53
C ASP A 62 4.72 14.08 -21.93
N TYR A 63 4.19 14.31 -20.74
CA TYR A 63 3.25 13.40 -20.09
C TYR A 63 1.85 13.56 -20.70
N LEU A 64 1.27 12.44 -21.13
CA LEU A 64 -0.11 12.37 -21.60
C LEU A 64 -0.95 11.69 -20.51
N PRO A 65 -1.80 12.44 -19.80
CA PRO A 65 -2.67 11.85 -18.80
C PRO A 65 -3.62 10.83 -19.42
N GLU A 66 -3.87 9.74 -18.70
CA GLU A 66 -4.91 8.80 -19.09
C GLU A 66 -6.29 9.47 -19.05
N ASN A 67 -7.10 9.28 -20.09
CA ASN A 67 -8.47 9.78 -20.16
C ASN A 67 -9.50 8.80 -19.56
N VAL A 68 -9.02 7.77 -18.86
CA VAL A 68 -9.87 6.77 -18.21
C VAL A 68 -10.02 7.16 -16.74
N LEU A 69 -11.26 7.08 -16.25
CA LEU A 69 -11.52 7.27 -14.82
C LEU A 69 -10.93 6.09 -14.04
N ILE A 70 -9.85 6.33 -13.32
CA ILE A 70 -9.24 5.39 -12.40
C ILE A 70 -9.58 5.81 -10.97
N PRO A 71 -10.36 5.00 -10.22
CA PRO A 71 -10.87 5.43 -8.92
C PRO A 71 -9.89 5.23 -7.75
N TRP A 72 -8.66 4.73 -7.97
CA TRP A 72 -7.66 4.57 -6.92
C TRP A 72 -6.23 4.87 -7.38
N ALA A 73 -5.33 5.10 -6.45
CA ALA A 73 -3.97 5.58 -6.74
C ALA A 73 -3.01 4.49 -7.28
N HIS A 74 -3.42 3.22 -7.35
CA HIS A 74 -2.54 2.06 -7.59
C HIS A 74 -1.33 1.97 -6.64
N ASN A 75 -1.41 2.57 -5.46
CA ASN A 75 -0.39 2.49 -4.43
C ASN A 75 -1.09 2.69 -3.09
N LEU A 76 -1.28 1.61 -2.34
CA LEU A 76 -2.12 1.63 -1.14
C LEU A 76 -1.61 2.62 -0.08
N PRO A 77 -0.30 2.70 0.25
CA PRO A 77 0.18 3.74 1.16
C PRO A 77 -0.14 5.16 0.70
N LEU A 78 -0.04 5.43 -0.60
CA LEU A 78 -0.33 6.75 -1.16
C LEU A 78 -1.83 7.03 -1.24
N GLU A 79 -2.66 6.01 -1.48
CA GLU A 79 -4.12 6.06 -1.32
C GLU A 79 -4.49 6.41 0.13
N LEU A 80 -3.89 5.74 1.12
CA LEU A 80 -4.13 6.03 2.53
C LEU A 80 -3.73 7.47 2.89
N LEU A 81 -2.58 7.95 2.41
CA LEU A 81 -2.15 9.35 2.63
C LEU A 81 -3.08 10.36 1.97
N SER A 82 -3.47 10.15 0.71
CA SER A 82 -4.30 11.09 -0.04
C SER A 82 -5.74 11.15 0.50
N GLU A 83 -6.33 10.00 0.84
CA GLU A 83 -7.73 9.91 1.26
C GLU A 83 -7.94 10.03 2.76
N ARG A 84 -6.99 9.55 3.57
CA ARG A 84 -7.12 9.47 5.05
C ARG A 84 -5.96 10.16 5.80
N GLY A 85 -5.02 10.76 5.09
CA GLY A 85 -3.90 11.51 5.66
C GLY A 85 -2.90 10.66 6.44
N VAL A 86 -2.04 11.36 7.20
CA VAL A 86 -1.10 10.75 8.14
C VAL A 86 -1.82 9.90 9.18
N ALA A 87 -3.03 10.28 9.60
CA ALA A 87 -3.82 9.48 10.54
C ALA A 87 -4.13 8.08 9.96
N GLY A 88 -4.64 8.01 8.73
CA GLY A 88 -4.95 6.76 8.06
C GLY A 88 -3.73 5.87 7.81
N LEU A 89 -2.65 6.45 7.26
CA LEU A 89 -1.40 5.69 7.07
C LEU A 89 -0.82 5.24 8.42
N GLY A 90 -0.86 6.10 9.43
CA GLY A 90 -0.37 5.80 10.78
C GLY A 90 -1.12 4.63 11.42
N SER A 91 -2.45 4.60 11.31
CA SER A 91 -3.26 3.46 11.78
C SER A 91 -2.89 2.16 11.06
N PHE A 92 -2.69 2.21 9.73
CA PHE A 92 -2.27 1.04 8.95
C PHE A 92 -0.89 0.52 9.39
N VAL A 93 0.11 1.42 9.51
CA VAL A 93 1.46 1.08 9.96
C VAL A 93 1.43 0.52 11.38
N TRP A 94 0.63 1.10 12.27
CA TRP A 94 0.48 0.62 13.64
C TRP A 94 -0.13 -0.79 13.69
N MET A 95 -1.21 -1.05 12.93
CA MET A 95 -1.83 -2.37 12.85
C MET A 95 -0.83 -3.42 12.36
N VAL A 96 -0.14 -3.16 11.24
CA VAL A 96 0.89 -4.06 10.69
C VAL A 96 2.04 -4.28 11.67
N GLY A 97 2.57 -3.20 12.24
CA GLY A 97 3.66 -3.24 13.22
C GLY A 97 3.29 -4.01 14.49
N SER A 98 2.05 -3.84 14.99
CA SER A 98 1.56 -4.57 16.16
C SER A 98 1.44 -6.08 15.91
N ALA A 99 0.97 -6.48 14.72
CA ALA A 99 0.87 -7.89 14.33
C ALA A 99 2.27 -8.53 14.21
N ILE A 100 3.24 -7.83 13.60
CA ILE A 100 4.64 -8.30 13.53
C ILE A 100 5.24 -8.39 14.95
N ALA A 101 5.03 -7.39 15.79
CA ALA A 101 5.53 -7.37 17.16
C ALA A 101 4.97 -8.53 18.00
N SER A 102 3.72 -8.96 17.74
CA SER A 102 3.08 -10.09 18.44
C SER A 102 3.84 -11.42 18.25
N VAL A 103 4.56 -11.58 17.13
CA VAL A 103 5.30 -12.80 16.79
C VAL A 103 6.83 -12.65 16.89
N ARG A 104 7.34 -11.55 17.44
CA ARG A 104 8.78 -11.20 17.43
C ARG A 104 9.72 -12.26 18.05
N ARG A 105 9.20 -13.10 18.96
CA ARG A 105 9.96 -14.19 19.60
C ARG A 105 9.93 -15.51 18.82
N ARG A 106 9.18 -15.55 17.71
CA ARG A 106 8.81 -16.75 16.95
C ARG A 106 9.10 -16.62 15.47
N LEU A 107 9.94 -15.65 15.09
CA LEU A 107 10.19 -15.30 13.69
C LEU A 107 10.71 -16.49 12.84
N LEU A 108 11.39 -17.44 13.49
CA LEU A 108 11.96 -18.63 12.85
C LEU A 108 11.02 -19.84 12.84
N GLU A 109 9.87 -19.78 13.51
CA GLU A 109 8.89 -20.87 13.45
C GLU A 109 8.32 -20.97 12.03
N PRO A 110 8.26 -22.16 11.41
CA PRO A 110 7.87 -22.30 10.00
C PRO A 110 6.53 -21.64 9.65
N ARG A 111 5.53 -21.75 10.54
CA ARG A 111 4.19 -21.14 10.35
C ARG A 111 4.24 -19.62 10.41
N THR A 112 5.00 -19.07 11.36
CA THR A 112 5.21 -17.62 11.51
C THR A 112 5.98 -17.06 10.32
N ALA A 113 7.05 -17.73 9.89
CA ALA A 113 7.82 -17.34 8.72
C ALA A 113 6.97 -17.31 7.44
N ALA A 114 6.10 -18.31 7.25
CA ALA A 114 5.16 -18.35 6.13
C ALA A 114 4.18 -17.16 6.17
N ALA A 115 3.55 -16.89 7.31
CA ALA A 115 2.63 -15.76 7.48
C ALA A 115 3.31 -14.40 7.26
N LEU A 116 4.52 -14.21 7.80
CA LEU A 116 5.32 -13.00 7.58
C LEU A 116 5.73 -12.82 6.12
N THR A 117 6.09 -13.92 5.44
CA THR A 117 6.42 -13.89 4.01
C THR A 117 5.19 -13.50 3.17
N SER A 118 4.01 -14.05 3.50
CA SER A 118 2.75 -13.66 2.86
C SER A 118 2.41 -12.19 3.10
N LEU A 119 2.62 -11.69 4.33
CA LEU A 119 2.44 -10.27 4.64
C LEU A 119 3.44 -9.39 3.88
N ALA A 120 4.71 -9.79 3.80
CA ALA A 120 5.72 -9.07 3.02
C ALA A 120 5.34 -9.03 1.53
N GLY A 121 4.84 -10.13 0.97
CA GLY A 121 4.31 -10.19 -0.39
C GLY A 121 3.11 -9.26 -0.60
N PHE A 122 2.16 -9.24 0.35
CA PHE A 122 1.03 -8.31 0.35
C PHE A 122 1.51 -6.85 0.37
N LEU A 123 2.44 -6.51 1.28
CA LEU A 123 3.00 -5.15 1.39
C LEU A 123 3.74 -4.75 0.11
N GLY A 124 4.52 -5.65 -0.48
CA GLY A 124 5.17 -5.42 -1.77
C GLY A 124 4.17 -5.15 -2.90
N ALA A 125 3.13 -5.97 -3.02
CA ALA A 125 2.04 -5.74 -3.97
C ALA A 125 1.27 -4.44 -3.70
N SER A 126 1.17 -4.04 -2.42
CA SER A 126 0.49 -2.81 -2.02
C SER A 126 1.18 -1.53 -2.50
N LEU A 127 2.50 -1.59 -2.75
CA LEU A 127 3.25 -0.48 -3.34
C LEU A 127 2.96 -0.31 -4.84
N LEU A 128 2.36 -1.32 -5.47
CA LEU A 128 2.22 -1.39 -6.93
C LEU A 128 0.77 -1.33 -7.42
N ASP A 129 -0.20 -1.96 -6.74
CA ASP A 129 -1.55 -2.03 -7.33
C ASP A 129 -2.73 -2.22 -6.36
N LEU A 130 -2.46 -2.57 -5.10
CA LEU A 130 -3.56 -2.87 -4.18
C LEU A 130 -4.30 -1.60 -3.75
N THR A 131 -5.58 -1.79 -3.45
CA THR A 131 -6.48 -0.75 -2.94
C THR A 131 -7.44 -1.40 -1.94
N LEU A 132 -7.81 -0.68 -0.88
CA LEU A 132 -8.81 -1.17 0.08
C LEU A 132 -10.25 -1.06 -0.45
N MET A 133 -10.44 -0.48 -1.64
CA MET A 133 -11.72 -0.54 -2.36
C MET A 133 -12.10 -1.96 -2.78
N LYS A 134 -11.10 -2.84 -2.95
CA LYS A 134 -11.32 -4.24 -3.33
C LYS A 134 -11.50 -5.08 -2.07
N ASP A 135 -12.70 -5.64 -1.87
CA ASP A 135 -13.04 -6.43 -0.67
C ASP A 135 -12.02 -7.53 -0.36
N TRP A 136 -11.54 -8.24 -1.39
CA TRP A 136 -10.56 -9.31 -1.23
C TRP A 136 -9.21 -8.82 -0.69
N VAL A 137 -8.81 -7.58 -0.97
CA VAL A 137 -7.58 -6.97 -0.44
C VAL A 137 -7.74 -6.71 1.04
N ALA A 138 -8.88 -6.12 1.44
CA ALA A 138 -9.18 -5.86 2.84
C ALA A 138 -9.27 -7.17 3.64
N LEU A 139 -10.01 -8.17 3.15
CA LEU A 139 -10.13 -9.48 3.77
C LEU A 139 -8.77 -10.16 3.93
N LEU A 140 -7.93 -10.13 2.90
CA LEU A 140 -6.59 -10.72 2.94
C LEU A 140 -5.69 -10.03 3.97
N LEU A 141 -5.72 -8.69 4.04
CA LEU A 141 -4.99 -7.94 5.06
C LEU A 141 -5.43 -8.36 6.47
N PHE A 142 -6.73 -8.30 6.77
CA PHE A 142 -7.24 -8.65 8.09
C PHE A 142 -7.00 -10.11 8.46
N LEU A 143 -7.07 -11.03 7.50
CA LEU A 143 -6.73 -12.44 7.71
C LEU A 143 -5.26 -12.62 8.10
N LEU A 144 -4.34 -11.96 7.39
CA LEU A 144 -2.90 -12.03 7.69
C LEU A 144 -2.57 -11.43 9.06
N LEU A 145 -3.18 -10.28 9.40
CA LEU A 145 -3.02 -9.65 10.71
C LEU A 145 -3.54 -10.56 11.83
N ALA A 146 -4.74 -11.11 11.67
CA ALA A 146 -5.35 -12.03 12.64
C ALA A 146 -4.54 -13.31 12.82
N LEU A 147 -4.00 -13.88 11.73
CA LEU A 147 -3.16 -15.06 11.77
C LEU A 147 -1.87 -14.82 12.57
N LEU A 148 -1.19 -13.70 12.33
CA LEU A 148 0.02 -13.34 13.09
C LEU A 148 -0.29 -13.15 14.57
N TRP A 149 -1.33 -12.40 14.90
CA TRP A 149 -1.79 -12.24 16.28
C TRP A 149 -2.09 -13.58 16.96
N ARG A 150 -2.75 -14.50 16.26
CA ARG A 150 -3.05 -15.84 16.79
C ARG A 150 -1.78 -16.65 17.02
N LEU A 151 -0.83 -16.63 16.10
CA LEU A 151 0.46 -17.33 16.24
C LEU A 151 1.30 -16.78 17.40
N GLY A 152 1.23 -15.47 17.65
CA GLY A 152 1.87 -14.83 18.80
C GLY A 152 1.28 -15.30 20.15
N ALA A 153 -0.03 -15.55 20.19
CA ALA A 153 -0.73 -15.97 21.42
C ALA A 153 -0.55 -17.46 21.79
N ILE A 154 -0.26 -18.35 20.83
CA ILE A 154 -0.31 -19.82 21.01
C ILE A 154 0.68 -20.39 22.05
N GLY A 155 1.62 -19.62 22.58
CA GLY A 155 2.37 -20.05 23.77
C GLY A 155 2.77 -18.88 24.65
N ALA A 156 1.82 -17.98 24.89
CA ALA A 156 1.78 -17.21 26.13
C ALA A 156 0.96 -17.98 27.18
N SER A 157 1.09 -19.31 27.23
CA SER A 157 0.38 -20.12 28.22
C SER A 157 0.96 -19.79 29.60
N PRO A 158 0.15 -19.59 30.65
CA PRO A 158 0.62 -19.20 31.98
C PRO A 158 1.59 -20.19 32.65
N GLU A 159 1.73 -21.40 32.10
CA GLU A 159 2.58 -22.45 32.67
C GLU A 159 4.07 -22.26 32.36
N ASP A 160 4.43 -21.36 31.43
CA ASP A 160 5.82 -20.94 31.20
C ASP A 160 6.26 -19.87 32.22
N GLY A 161 6.10 -20.20 33.50
CA GLY A 161 6.61 -19.38 34.62
C GLY A 161 8.13 -19.19 34.51
N PRO A 162 8.69 -18.13 35.13
CA PRO A 162 10.13 -17.95 35.16
C PRO A 162 10.77 -19.21 35.77
N ALA A 163 11.68 -19.84 35.02
CA ALA A 163 12.57 -20.83 35.59
C ALA A 163 13.40 -20.11 36.65
N GLU A 164 13.07 -20.37 37.92
CA GLU A 164 13.94 -20.04 39.07
C GLU A 164 15.27 -20.79 38.98
#